data_AF-A0A1W9REX1-F1
#
_entry.id   AF-A0A1W9REX1-F1
#
_cell.length_a   1.000
_cell.length_b   1.000
_cell.length_c   1.000
_cell.angle_alpha   90.00
_cell.angle_beta   90.00
_cell.angle_gamma   90.00
#
_symmetry.space_group_name_H-M   'P 1'
#
loop_
_entity.id
_entity.type
_entity.pdbx_description
1 polymer ?
#
loop_
_entity_poly.entity_id
_entity_poly.type
_entity_poly.pdbx_seq_one_letter_code
_entity_poly.pdbx_strand_id
1 'polypeptide(L)'
;MKKTVTVWLLTQLIASVSAYCILYQTTYTETGTIPSINLNDTANTKNPLGIIEAQYLDSLGTENWKNYLESEKLFTAWAANGTFSKYQKLKLLTTIKNYKDKILPRYSQGENNSVIGLRKLIEEGVIDTHTMVILDSGGAHSVAMAVELVKKINAQPILMFDCEPIWPLGSNKHAIQVLATLLYFSAEEEMLKNQKLLDGPVVFVLDTHRDSSPLPGEIDNSYRINPEDLPSPQELINHEIRKVVIITEGNSKDWVSYSQVVDLGERIFEYNKAGIEIQRFGIEPWPKSENFLFPFPWGSAGK
;
A
#
# COMPACT_ATOMS: atom_id res chain seq x y z
N MET A 1 34.36 42.30 4.81
CA MET A 1 34.90 40.92 4.73
C MET A 1 33.92 39.90 5.36
N LYS A 2 32.71 39.70 4.79
CA LYS A 2 31.69 38.78 5.35
C LYS A 2 30.99 37.87 4.33
N LYS A 3 31.42 37.85 3.05
CA LYS A 3 30.77 37.07 1.98
C LYS A 3 31.43 35.73 1.65
N THR A 4 32.60 35.43 2.22
CA THR A 4 33.40 34.27 1.80
C THR A 4 33.09 32.98 2.58
N VAL A 5 32.48 33.08 3.78
CA VAL A 5 32.23 31.92 4.65
C VAL A 5 30.98 31.12 4.22
N THR A 6 29.98 31.77 3.63
CA THR A 6 28.71 31.12 3.24
C THR A 6 28.86 30.15 2.08
N VAL A 7 29.82 30.36 1.18
CA VAL A 7 30.03 29.48 0.01
C VAL A 7 30.65 28.14 0.43
N TRP A 8 31.51 28.14 1.45
CA TRP A 8 32.21 26.92 1.92
C TRP A 8 31.29 25.93 2.66
N LEU A 9 30.30 26.42 3.40
CA LEU A 9 29.31 25.57 4.06
C LEU A 9 28.35 24.92 3.06
N LEU A 10 28.01 25.64 1.98
CA LEU A 10 27.10 25.11 0.95
C LEU A 10 27.76 24.00 0.13
N THR A 11 29.05 24.11 -0.21
CA THR A 11 29.78 23.06 -0.93
C THR A 11 30.04 21.81 -0.08
N GLN A 12 30.28 21.94 1.23
CA GLN A 12 30.40 20.78 2.12
C GLN A 12 29.06 20.04 2.30
N LEU A 13 27.94 20.76 2.35
CA LEU A 13 26.61 20.17 2.43
C LEU A 13 26.25 19.43 1.13
N ILE A 14 26.56 20.00 -0.04
CA ILE A 14 26.32 19.35 -1.34
C ILE A 14 27.21 18.10 -1.50
N ALA A 15 28.48 18.18 -1.12
CA ALA A 15 29.41 17.04 -1.24
C ALA A 15 29.04 15.87 -0.29
N SER A 16 28.52 16.15 0.91
CA SER A 16 28.08 15.10 1.84
C SER A 16 26.77 14.44 1.41
N VAL A 17 25.82 15.19 0.83
CA VAL A 17 24.60 14.61 0.23
C VAL A 17 24.94 13.78 -1.01
N SER A 18 25.83 14.27 -1.89
CA SER A 18 26.26 13.51 -3.06
C SER A 18 27.05 12.24 -2.71
N ALA A 19 27.92 12.28 -1.70
CA ALA A 19 28.64 11.08 -1.26
C ALA A 19 27.71 10.03 -0.63
N TYR A 20 26.67 10.46 0.08
CA TYR A 20 25.64 9.56 0.64
C TYR A 20 24.80 8.92 -0.47
N CYS A 21 24.43 9.68 -1.52
CA CYS A 21 23.72 9.14 -2.68
C CYS A 21 24.56 8.15 -3.50
N ILE A 22 25.87 8.40 -3.67
CA ILE A 22 26.75 7.53 -4.46
C ILE A 22 27.01 6.21 -3.73
N LEU A 23 27.23 6.23 -2.40
CA LEU A 23 27.41 5.01 -1.61
C LEU A 23 26.15 4.12 -1.61
N TYR A 24 24.96 4.72 -1.60
CA TYR A 24 23.70 3.97 -1.67
C TYR A 24 23.35 3.45 -3.08
N GLN A 25 23.74 4.17 -4.14
CA GLN A 25 23.54 3.69 -5.51
C GLN A 25 24.44 2.50 -5.85
N THR A 26 25.65 2.42 -5.29
CA THR A 26 26.56 1.29 -5.53
C THR A 26 26.14 -0.03 -4.86
N THR A 27 25.27 -0.01 -3.86
CA THR A 27 24.70 -1.23 -3.25
C THR A 27 23.43 -1.74 -3.94
N TYR A 28 22.83 -0.94 -4.84
CA TYR A 28 21.67 -1.32 -5.65
C TYR A 28 22.07 -1.57 -7.12
N THR A 29 23.15 -2.32 -7.35
CA THR A 29 23.47 -2.82 -8.70
C THR A 29 22.57 -4.02 -9.05
N GLU A 30 21.57 -3.75 -9.91
CA GLU A 30 20.97 -4.59 -10.97
C GLU A 30 20.58 -6.07 -10.77
N THR A 31 20.83 -6.72 -9.64
CA THR A 31 20.15 -7.99 -9.30
C THR A 31 19.04 -7.69 -8.31
N GLY A 32 17.85 -7.37 -8.84
CA GLY A 32 16.63 -7.03 -8.11
C GLY A 32 16.04 -8.13 -7.22
N THR A 33 16.87 -8.89 -6.53
CA THR A 33 16.48 -9.71 -5.39
C THR A 33 16.32 -8.80 -4.18
N ILE A 34 15.08 -8.63 -3.72
CA ILE A 34 14.82 -8.29 -2.31
C ILE A 34 15.71 -9.24 -1.47
N PRO A 35 16.45 -8.77 -0.45
CA PRO A 35 17.16 -9.67 0.45
C PRO A 35 16.18 -10.79 0.85
N SER A 36 16.55 -12.04 0.56
CA SER A 36 15.69 -13.20 0.79
C SER A 36 15.08 -13.07 2.17
N ILE A 37 13.74 -12.97 2.24
CA ILE A 37 13.01 -12.86 3.50
C ILE A 37 13.46 -14.05 4.33
N ASN A 38 14.22 -13.78 5.40
CA ASN A 38 14.57 -14.83 6.34
C ASN A 38 13.32 -15.06 7.18
N LEU A 39 12.41 -15.92 6.69
CA LEU A 39 11.18 -16.29 7.42
C LEU A 39 11.46 -16.87 8.82
N ASN A 40 12.72 -17.15 9.15
CA ASN A 40 13.17 -17.53 10.48
C ASN A 40 13.17 -16.36 11.49
N ASP A 41 13.07 -15.10 11.05
CA ASP A 41 12.96 -13.91 11.91
C ASP A 41 11.50 -13.56 12.26
N THR A 42 10.56 -14.45 11.94
CA THR A 42 9.16 -14.29 12.36
C THR A 42 9.05 -14.33 13.88
N ALA A 43 8.27 -13.40 14.44
CA ALA A 43 7.95 -13.40 15.86
C ALA A 43 7.09 -14.63 16.18
N ASN A 44 7.73 -15.72 16.62
CA ASN A 44 7.11 -17.02 16.93
C ASN A 44 6.24 -17.01 18.21
N THR A 45 5.73 -15.84 18.59
CA THR A 45 4.87 -15.64 19.76
C THR A 45 3.45 -15.36 19.31
N LYS A 46 2.45 -15.82 20.08
CA LYS A 46 1.04 -15.47 19.87
C LYS A 46 0.90 -13.95 19.95
N ASN A 47 0.94 -13.27 18.81
CA ASN A 47 0.73 -11.83 18.76
C ASN A 47 -0.70 -11.54 19.27
N PRO A 48 -0.88 -10.70 20.31
CA PRO A 48 -2.18 -10.46 20.92
C PRO A 48 -3.19 -9.82 19.93
N LEU A 49 -2.70 -9.25 18.84
CA LEU A 49 -3.49 -8.61 17.79
C LEU A 49 -3.74 -9.52 16.57
N GLY A 50 -3.35 -10.80 16.63
CA GLY A 50 -3.57 -11.74 15.53
C GLY A 50 -2.82 -11.39 14.24
N ILE A 51 -1.73 -10.64 14.33
CA ILE A 51 -0.89 -10.23 13.18
C ILE A 51 -0.27 -11.48 12.54
N ILE A 52 -0.54 -11.68 11.25
CA ILE A 52 -0.02 -12.83 10.48
C ILE A 52 1.40 -12.50 10.05
N GLU A 53 2.34 -13.43 10.33
CA GLU A 53 3.76 -13.30 9.99
C GLU A 53 4.36 -11.97 10.46
N ALA A 54 4.15 -11.65 11.74
CA ALA A 54 4.76 -10.50 12.38
C ALA A 54 6.29 -10.55 12.30
N GLN A 55 6.89 -9.40 12.04
CA GLN A 55 8.33 -9.20 11.86
C GLN A 55 8.90 -8.38 13.02
N TYR A 56 10.17 -8.58 13.37
CA TYR A 56 10.88 -7.71 14.32
C TYR A 56 11.52 -6.49 13.65
N LEU A 57 11.79 -6.59 12.35
CA LEU A 57 12.45 -5.58 11.54
C LEU A 57 11.49 -5.00 10.50
N ASP A 58 11.79 -3.80 10.03
CA ASP A 58 11.12 -3.14 8.90
C ASP A 58 11.66 -3.62 7.54
N SER A 59 11.10 -3.08 6.45
CA SER A 59 11.49 -3.46 5.09
C SER A 59 12.94 -3.11 4.72
N LEU A 60 13.60 -2.26 5.50
CA LEU A 60 15.02 -1.93 5.37
C LEU A 60 15.92 -2.82 6.23
N GLY A 61 15.34 -3.80 6.96
CA GLY A 61 16.08 -4.68 7.86
C GLY A 61 16.50 -4.01 9.16
N THR A 62 15.79 -2.96 9.60
CA THR A 62 16.13 -2.19 10.80
C THR A 62 14.98 -2.16 11.81
N GLU A 63 15.23 -1.64 13.02
CA GLU A 63 14.17 -1.38 14.01
C GLU A 63 13.57 0.03 13.87
N ASN A 64 13.81 0.74 12.77
CA ASN A 64 13.37 2.13 12.61
C ASN A 64 11.85 2.27 12.58
N TRP A 65 11.10 1.21 12.28
CA TRP A 65 9.63 1.18 12.43
C TRP A 65 9.16 1.69 13.80
N LYS A 66 9.93 1.49 14.88
CA LYS A 66 9.58 1.96 16.23
C LYS A 66 9.41 3.49 16.29
N ASN A 67 10.09 4.24 15.42
CA ASN A 67 9.96 5.70 15.33
C ASN A 67 8.60 6.15 14.75
N TYR A 68 7.85 5.22 14.14
CA TYR A 68 6.54 5.46 13.52
C TYR A 68 5.38 4.95 14.39
N LEU A 69 5.65 4.61 15.65
CA LEU A 69 4.60 4.30 16.63
C LEU A 69 3.86 5.55 17.13
N GLU A 70 4.42 6.73 16.86
CA GLU A 70 3.76 8.02 17.05
C GLU A 70 2.96 8.38 15.80
N SER A 71 1.68 8.72 15.98
CA SER A 71 0.77 9.00 14.85
C SER A 71 1.37 10.02 13.89
N GLU A 72 1.89 11.14 14.38
CA GLU A 72 2.44 12.22 13.52
C GLU A 72 3.54 11.71 12.57
N LYS A 73 4.47 10.89 13.06
CA LYS A 73 5.55 10.33 12.25
C LYS A 73 5.01 9.36 11.19
N LEU A 74 4.08 8.49 11.56
CA LEU A 74 3.41 7.60 10.61
C LEU A 74 2.63 8.39 9.55
N PHE A 75 1.93 9.44 9.98
CA PHE A 75 1.23 10.38 9.09
C PHE A 75 2.17 11.01 8.08
N THR A 76 3.30 11.57 8.52
CA THR A 76 4.27 12.20 7.63
C THR A 76 4.85 11.20 6.63
N ALA A 77 5.20 9.99 7.08
CA ALA A 77 5.73 8.94 6.21
C ALA A 77 4.79 8.63 5.07
N TRP A 78 3.48 8.57 5.33
CA TRP A 78 2.46 8.18 4.36
C TRP A 78 1.68 9.33 3.73
N ALA A 79 1.93 10.58 4.13
CA ALA A 79 1.23 11.74 3.57
C ALA A 79 1.40 11.80 2.05
N ALA A 80 0.29 11.91 1.33
CA ALA A 80 0.31 12.09 -0.11
C ALA A 80 0.79 13.50 -0.45
N ASN A 81 1.55 13.61 -1.54
CA ASN A 81 1.94 14.89 -2.12
C ASN A 81 1.17 15.15 -3.43
N GLY A 82 1.16 16.39 -3.90
CA GLY A 82 0.60 16.74 -5.21
C GLY A 82 -0.93 16.90 -5.24
N THR A 83 -1.48 17.00 -6.45
CA THR A 83 -2.86 17.43 -6.69
C THR A 83 -3.91 16.47 -6.13
N PHE A 84 -3.61 15.17 -6.10
CA PHE A 84 -4.54 14.13 -5.65
C PHE A 84 -4.50 13.90 -4.12
N SER A 85 -3.62 14.58 -3.39
CA SER A 85 -3.50 14.44 -1.93
C SER A 85 -4.80 14.72 -1.16
N LYS A 86 -5.69 15.57 -1.70
CA LYS A 86 -7.00 15.88 -1.12
C LYS A 86 -7.94 14.66 -0.96
N TYR A 87 -7.70 13.59 -1.71
CA TYR A 87 -8.52 12.37 -1.65
C TYR A 87 -8.10 11.44 -0.51
N GLN A 88 -6.94 11.68 0.10
CA GLN A 88 -6.36 10.77 1.08
C GLN A 88 -7.23 10.62 2.34
N LYS A 89 -7.47 9.37 2.75
CA LYS A 89 -8.16 9.02 4.00
C LYS A 89 -7.20 8.26 4.92
N LEU A 90 -6.97 8.83 6.11
CA LEU A 90 -5.91 8.39 7.02
C LEU A 90 -6.42 8.03 8.42
N LYS A 91 -7.73 7.75 8.57
CA LYS A 91 -8.32 7.43 9.87
C LYS A 91 -7.60 6.26 10.54
N LEU A 92 -7.22 5.24 9.76
CA LEU A 92 -6.46 4.08 10.26
C LEU A 92 -5.12 4.46 10.92
N LEU A 93 -4.40 5.45 10.40
CA LEU A 93 -3.09 5.84 10.95
C LEU A 93 -3.23 6.56 12.31
N THR A 94 -4.37 7.20 12.57
CA THR A 94 -4.63 7.86 13.87
C THR A 94 -4.64 6.88 15.04
N THR A 95 -4.88 5.59 14.77
CA THR A 95 -5.10 4.59 15.81
C THR A 95 -3.81 3.91 16.28
N ILE A 96 -2.66 4.15 15.63
CA ILE A 96 -1.39 3.48 15.97
C ILE A 96 -1.03 3.62 17.44
N LYS A 97 -1.28 4.79 18.04
CA LYS A 97 -1.05 5.08 19.46
C LYS A 97 -1.79 4.12 20.41
N ASN A 98 -2.92 3.57 19.99
CA ASN A 98 -3.71 2.61 20.79
C ASN A 98 -3.08 1.21 20.81
N TYR A 99 -2.18 0.92 19.87
CA TYR A 99 -1.55 -0.38 19.67
C TYR A 99 -0.03 -0.38 19.83
N LYS A 100 0.58 0.78 20.13
CA LYS A 100 2.04 0.97 20.12
C LYS A 100 2.83 -0.08 20.90
N ASP A 101 2.30 -0.57 22.02
CA ASP A 101 2.98 -1.53 22.90
C ASP A 101 2.77 -3.00 22.47
N LYS A 102 1.95 -3.24 21.44
CA LYS A 102 1.49 -4.58 21.03
C LYS A 102 1.67 -4.87 19.54
N ILE A 103 1.63 -3.82 18.71
CA ILE A 103 1.76 -3.96 17.27
C ILE A 103 3.21 -4.26 16.90
N LEU A 104 3.37 -5.17 15.96
CA LEU A 104 4.63 -5.44 15.29
C LEU A 104 4.42 -5.17 13.80
N PRO A 105 5.44 -4.73 13.07
CA PRO A 105 5.36 -4.65 11.63
C PRO A 105 5.08 -6.04 11.04
N ARG A 106 4.48 -6.11 9.86
CA ARG A 106 4.25 -7.40 9.18
C ARG A 106 4.54 -7.34 7.69
N TYR A 107 4.98 -8.47 7.18
CA TYR A 107 5.09 -8.77 5.77
C TYR A 107 5.04 -10.29 5.62
N SER A 108 4.20 -10.78 4.71
CA SER A 108 4.02 -12.21 4.51
C SER A 108 4.27 -12.63 3.07
N GLN A 109 4.24 -13.94 2.83
CA GLN A 109 4.33 -14.49 1.48
C GLN A 109 3.22 -13.96 0.55
N GLY A 110 2.04 -13.62 1.09
CA GLY A 110 0.92 -13.05 0.34
C GLY A 110 1.25 -11.70 -0.29
N GLU A 111 1.83 -10.78 0.49
CA GLU A 111 2.33 -9.50 -0.03
C GLU A 111 3.41 -9.71 -1.09
N ASN A 112 4.34 -10.64 -0.84
CA ASN A 112 5.43 -10.92 -1.78
C ASN A 112 4.92 -11.43 -3.13
N ASN A 113 3.95 -12.35 -3.13
CA ASN A 113 3.33 -12.85 -4.36
C ASN A 113 2.56 -11.74 -5.09
N SER A 114 1.89 -10.86 -4.34
CA SER A 114 1.20 -9.69 -4.89
C SER A 114 2.16 -8.75 -5.62
N VAL A 115 3.30 -8.46 -4.98
CA VAL A 115 4.40 -7.67 -5.56
C VAL A 115 4.96 -8.33 -6.83
N ILE A 116 5.15 -9.65 -6.84
CA ILE A 116 5.62 -10.38 -8.04
C ILE A 116 4.61 -10.28 -9.19
N GLY A 117 3.31 -10.43 -8.91
CA GLY A 117 2.26 -10.25 -9.92
C GLY A 117 2.26 -8.84 -10.50
N LEU A 118 2.41 -7.83 -9.64
CA LEU A 118 2.42 -6.43 -10.04
C LEU A 118 3.62 -6.10 -10.94
N ARG A 119 4.81 -6.63 -10.62
CA ARG A 119 6.03 -6.42 -11.42
C ARG A 119 5.84 -6.83 -12.87
N LYS A 120 5.13 -7.93 -13.13
CA LYS A 120 4.82 -8.37 -14.50
C LYS A 120 4.00 -7.34 -15.26
N LEU A 121 2.99 -6.74 -14.62
CA LEU A 121 2.18 -5.68 -15.24
C LEU A 121 3.02 -4.44 -15.57
N ILE A 122 3.96 -4.08 -14.69
CA ILE A 122 4.90 -2.97 -14.94
C ILE A 122 5.82 -3.32 -16.12
N GLU A 123 6.41 -4.52 -16.13
CA GLU A 123 7.31 -5.00 -17.19
C GLU A 123 6.61 -5.09 -18.55
N GLU A 124 5.32 -5.42 -18.57
CA GLU A 124 4.48 -5.45 -19.77
C GLU A 124 4.02 -4.06 -20.23
N GLY A 125 4.35 -2.99 -19.51
CA GLY A 125 3.98 -1.62 -19.86
C GLY A 125 2.50 -1.31 -19.66
N VAL A 126 1.80 -2.10 -18.83
CA VAL A 126 0.37 -1.88 -18.51
C VAL A 126 0.18 -0.56 -17.77
N ILE A 127 1.13 -0.20 -16.90
CA ILE A 127 1.09 1.00 -16.06
C ILE A 127 2.17 1.99 -16.54
N ASP A 128 1.73 3.18 -16.94
CA ASP A 128 2.57 4.28 -17.41
C ASP A 128 2.23 5.60 -16.68
N THR A 129 2.88 6.70 -17.05
CA THR A 129 2.67 8.02 -16.43
C THR A 129 1.28 8.62 -16.67
N HIS A 130 0.53 8.13 -17.65
CA HIS A 130 -0.83 8.56 -18.00
C HIS A 130 -1.90 7.61 -17.43
N THR A 131 -1.50 6.80 -16.44
CA THR A 131 -2.35 5.79 -15.80
C THR A 131 -2.69 6.21 -14.37
N MET A 132 -3.95 6.10 -13.99
CA MET A 132 -4.33 6.01 -12.58
C MET A 132 -4.44 4.54 -12.19
N VAL A 133 -3.86 4.16 -11.06
CA VAL A 133 -3.95 2.79 -10.54
C VAL A 133 -4.89 2.79 -9.32
N ILE A 134 -5.76 1.79 -9.23
CA ILE A 134 -6.56 1.48 -8.05
C ILE A 134 -6.13 0.09 -7.57
N LEU A 135 -5.47 0.03 -6.41
CA LEU A 135 -5.13 -1.21 -5.74
C LEU A 135 -6.26 -1.57 -4.79
N ASP A 136 -7.11 -2.50 -5.20
CA ASP A 136 -8.28 -2.99 -4.46
C ASP A 136 -8.11 -4.48 -4.13
N SER A 137 -6.99 -4.77 -3.46
CA SER A 137 -6.65 -6.08 -2.90
C SER A 137 -6.88 -6.05 -1.38
N GLY A 138 -6.66 -7.16 -0.66
CA GLY A 138 -6.59 -7.13 0.80
C GLY A 138 -5.60 -6.05 1.22
N GLY A 139 -6.01 -5.16 2.12
CA GLY A 139 -5.36 -3.83 2.23
C GLY A 139 -3.85 -3.87 2.46
N ALA A 140 -3.32 -4.91 3.10
CA ALA A 140 -1.89 -5.08 3.26
C ALA A 140 -1.15 -5.45 1.97
N HIS A 141 -1.75 -6.29 1.12
CA HIS A 141 -1.24 -6.56 -0.22
C HIS A 141 -1.24 -5.27 -1.05
N SER A 142 -2.31 -4.46 -0.96
CA SER A 142 -2.39 -3.15 -1.62
C SER A 142 -1.26 -2.21 -1.16
N VAL A 143 -0.94 -2.17 0.14
CA VAL A 143 0.18 -1.36 0.67
C VAL A 143 1.52 -1.83 0.11
N ALA A 144 1.79 -3.14 0.11
CA ALA A 144 3.04 -3.68 -0.42
C ALA A 144 3.21 -3.39 -1.93
N MET A 145 2.14 -3.55 -2.70
CA MET A 145 2.11 -3.22 -4.12
C MET A 145 2.33 -1.72 -4.37
N ALA A 146 1.74 -0.85 -3.54
CA ALA A 146 1.93 0.59 -3.65
C ALA A 146 3.40 0.99 -3.51
N VAL A 147 4.10 0.45 -2.50
CA VAL A 147 5.54 0.70 -2.29
C VAL A 147 6.37 0.20 -3.47
N GLU A 148 6.02 -0.96 -4.05
CA GLU A 148 6.71 -1.44 -5.25
C GLU A 148 6.52 -0.49 -6.46
N LEU A 149 5.32 0.08 -6.65
CA LEU A 149 5.08 1.07 -7.70
C LEU A 149 5.90 2.36 -7.47
N VAL A 150 6.01 2.82 -6.22
CA VAL A 150 6.90 3.94 -5.87
C VAL A 150 8.35 3.61 -6.27
N LYS A 151 8.82 2.40 -5.95
CA LYS A 151 10.20 1.97 -6.24
C LYS A 151 10.48 1.90 -7.73
N LYS A 152 9.57 1.29 -8.51
CA LYS A 152 9.79 0.98 -9.92
C LYS A 152 9.49 2.13 -10.87
N ILE A 153 8.45 2.91 -10.59
CA ILE A 153 7.93 3.90 -11.54
C ILE A 153 7.58 5.25 -10.89
N ASN A 154 8.14 5.54 -9.70
CA ASN A 154 7.95 6.80 -8.97
C ASN A 154 6.48 7.15 -8.72
N ALA A 155 5.63 6.13 -8.55
CA ALA A 155 4.20 6.33 -8.36
C ALA A 155 3.87 7.09 -7.05
N GLN A 156 2.64 7.60 -6.95
CA GLN A 156 2.18 8.45 -5.86
C GLN A 156 1.03 7.78 -5.10
N PRO A 157 1.30 7.12 -3.96
CA PRO A 157 0.27 6.43 -3.21
C PRO A 157 -0.66 7.40 -2.48
N ILE A 158 -1.96 7.21 -2.67
CA ILE A 158 -3.07 7.88 -1.99
C ILE A 158 -3.77 6.81 -1.13
N LEU A 159 -3.48 6.81 0.16
CA LEU A 159 -4.12 5.87 1.10
C LEU A 159 -5.60 6.21 1.26
N MET A 160 -6.47 5.19 1.20
CA MET A 160 -7.93 5.32 1.31
C MET A 160 -8.48 4.53 2.49
N PHE A 161 -7.75 4.46 3.61
CA PHE A 161 -8.14 3.66 4.78
C PHE A 161 -8.93 4.50 5.81
N ASP A 162 -10.25 4.45 5.71
CA ASP A 162 -11.18 5.24 6.55
C ASP A 162 -11.85 4.40 7.65
N CYS A 163 -11.07 3.55 8.30
CA CYS A 163 -11.54 2.70 9.40
C CYS A 163 -10.70 2.88 10.66
N GLU A 164 -11.26 2.44 11.78
CA GLU A 164 -10.49 2.17 12.99
C GLU A 164 -10.34 0.64 13.12
N PRO A 165 -9.14 0.11 13.41
CA PRO A 165 -8.98 -1.31 13.59
C PRO A 165 -9.62 -1.70 14.92
N ILE A 166 -10.68 -2.50 14.89
CA ILE A 166 -11.34 -3.01 16.09
C ILE A 166 -11.00 -4.50 16.18
N TRP A 167 -9.90 -4.85 16.84
CA TRP A 167 -9.52 -6.25 17.01
C TRP A 167 -9.92 -6.79 18.39
N PRO A 168 -10.50 -8.00 18.51
CA PRO A 168 -10.94 -8.91 17.44
C PRO A 168 -12.39 -8.70 16.99
N LEU A 169 -13.05 -7.63 17.47
CA LEU A 169 -14.52 -7.48 17.41
C LEU A 169 -15.05 -6.73 16.18
N GLY A 170 -14.20 -6.23 15.29
CA GLY A 170 -14.61 -5.44 14.12
C GLY A 170 -15.04 -6.31 12.94
N SER A 171 -15.91 -5.77 12.10
CA SER A 171 -16.32 -6.37 10.82
C SER A 171 -15.18 -6.41 9.79
N ASN A 172 -14.42 -5.31 9.64
CA ASN A 172 -13.14 -5.29 8.95
C ASN A 172 -12.00 -5.69 9.91
N LYS A 173 -11.80 -7.00 10.04
CA LYS A 173 -10.72 -7.61 10.85
C LYS A 173 -9.33 -7.39 10.26
N HIS A 174 -9.24 -7.07 8.98
CA HIS A 174 -7.98 -6.94 8.25
C HIS A 174 -7.29 -5.59 8.48
N ALA A 175 -8.02 -4.58 8.97
CA ALA A 175 -7.47 -3.25 9.26
C ALA A 175 -6.20 -3.27 10.13
N ILE A 176 -6.09 -4.19 11.11
CA ILE A 176 -4.86 -4.30 11.93
C ILE A 176 -3.67 -4.86 11.13
N GLN A 177 -3.93 -5.72 10.15
CA GLN A 177 -2.92 -6.25 9.24
C GLN A 177 -2.43 -5.12 8.31
N VAL A 178 -3.34 -4.27 7.82
CA VAL A 178 -3.00 -3.09 7.02
C VAL A 178 -2.10 -2.14 7.81
N LEU A 179 -2.48 -1.80 9.05
CA LEU A 179 -1.69 -0.91 9.91
C LEU A 179 -0.29 -1.48 10.18
N ALA A 180 -0.19 -2.78 10.44
CA ALA A 180 1.09 -3.46 10.63
C ALA A 180 1.97 -3.48 9.37
N THR A 181 1.38 -3.58 8.17
CA THR A 181 2.12 -3.51 6.90
C THR A 181 2.55 -2.07 6.57
N LEU A 182 1.71 -1.07 6.84
CA LEU A 182 2.10 0.33 6.76
C LEU A 182 3.31 0.60 7.66
N LEU A 183 3.30 0.09 8.89
CA LEU A 183 4.40 0.21 9.83
C LEU A 183 5.70 -0.44 9.30
N TYR A 184 5.59 -1.63 8.69
CA TYR A 184 6.72 -2.34 8.07
C TYR A 184 7.41 -1.52 6.98
N PHE A 185 6.66 -0.77 6.16
CA PHE A 185 7.20 0.00 5.04
C PHE A 185 7.48 1.48 5.33
N SER A 186 7.14 1.99 6.51
CA SER A 186 7.16 3.44 6.78
C SER A 186 8.54 4.07 6.60
N ALA A 187 9.61 3.37 7.02
CA ALA A 187 10.98 3.86 6.85
C ALA A 187 11.41 3.90 5.37
N GLU A 188 11.04 2.89 4.59
CA GLU A 188 11.33 2.84 3.16
C GLU A 188 10.53 3.89 2.39
N GLU A 189 9.26 4.10 2.73
CA GLU A 189 8.42 5.13 2.11
C GLU A 189 8.96 6.55 2.38
N GLU A 190 9.34 6.86 3.62
CA GLU A 190 9.96 8.16 3.95
C GLU A 190 11.28 8.35 3.18
N MET A 191 12.12 7.31 3.09
CA MET A 191 13.35 7.33 2.30
C MET A 191 13.07 7.60 0.82
N LEU A 192 12.12 6.88 0.21
CA LEU A 192 11.78 6.99 -1.20
C LEU A 192 11.24 8.38 -1.55
N LYS A 193 10.40 8.96 -0.69
CA LYS A 193 9.89 10.34 -0.85
C LYS A 193 10.98 11.39 -0.86
N ASN A 194 12.01 11.22 -0.02
CA ASN A 194 13.12 12.17 0.06
C ASN A 194 14.08 12.08 -1.14
N GLN A 195 14.05 10.99 -1.91
CA GLN A 195 14.96 10.74 -3.03
C GLN A 195 14.37 11.06 -4.41
N LYS A 196 13.04 11.14 -4.54
CA LYS A 196 12.36 11.17 -5.83
C LYS A 196 11.51 12.43 -6.01
N LEU A 197 11.49 12.96 -7.22
CA LEU A 197 10.39 13.81 -7.67
C LEU A 197 9.22 12.86 -7.94
N LEU A 198 8.14 13.01 -7.18
CA LEU A 198 6.92 12.23 -7.32
C LEU A 198 6.15 12.70 -8.57
N ASP A 199 6.61 12.26 -9.74
CA ASP A 199 6.03 12.57 -11.06
C ASP A 199 5.39 11.35 -11.74
N GLY A 200 5.42 10.19 -11.09
CA GLY A 200 4.79 8.97 -11.59
C GLY A 200 3.27 8.93 -11.42
N PRO A 201 2.64 7.82 -11.85
CA PRO A 201 1.19 7.65 -11.81
C PRO A 201 0.63 7.74 -10.39
N VAL A 202 -0.60 8.24 -10.26
CA VAL A 202 -1.33 8.25 -8.99
C VAL A 202 -1.89 6.85 -8.68
N VAL A 203 -1.75 6.41 -7.44
CA VAL A 203 -2.12 5.06 -6.99
C VAL A 203 -3.05 5.17 -5.79
N PHE A 204 -4.33 4.86 -5.96
CA PHE A 204 -5.29 4.78 -4.86
C PHE A 204 -5.15 3.42 -4.18
N VAL A 205 -4.86 3.41 -2.89
CA VAL A 205 -4.59 2.21 -2.09
C VAL A 205 -5.80 1.91 -1.20
N LEU A 206 -6.53 0.86 -1.54
CA LEU A 206 -7.78 0.44 -0.88
C LEU A 206 -7.61 -0.95 -0.24
N ASP A 207 -8.54 -1.28 0.64
CA ASP A 207 -8.74 -2.62 1.18
C ASP A 207 -10.02 -3.21 0.59
N THR A 208 -9.94 -4.36 -0.07
CA THR A 208 -11.10 -5.06 -0.64
C THR A 208 -12.08 -5.53 0.42
N HIS A 209 -11.64 -5.67 1.68
CA HIS A 209 -12.49 -6.06 2.80
C HIS A 209 -13.16 -4.88 3.51
N ARG A 210 -13.02 -3.65 2.97
CA ARG A 210 -13.52 -2.41 3.59
C ARG A 210 -15.02 -2.40 3.89
N ASP A 211 -15.83 -3.06 3.07
CA ASP A 211 -17.30 -3.06 3.15
C ASP A 211 -17.87 -4.36 3.74
N SER A 212 -17.02 -5.16 4.39
CA SER A 212 -17.42 -6.41 5.04
C SER A 212 -18.55 -6.16 6.04
N SER A 213 -19.65 -6.89 5.88
CA SER A 213 -20.79 -6.79 6.78
C SER A 213 -20.44 -7.38 8.16
N PRO A 214 -20.83 -6.70 9.27
CA PRO A 214 -20.62 -7.23 10.61
C PRO A 214 -21.38 -8.54 10.83
N LEU A 215 -20.72 -9.53 11.43
CA LEU A 215 -21.38 -10.72 11.98
C LEU A 215 -22.11 -10.39 13.30
N PRO A 216 -23.03 -11.25 13.77
CA PRO A 216 -23.66 -11.07 15.08
C PRO A 216 -22.63 -10.93 16.20
N GLY A 217 -22.68 -9.79 16.90
CA GLY A 217 -21.75 -9.46 18.00
C GLY A 217 -20.50 -8.68 17.58
N GLU A 218 -20.31 -8.44 16.28
CA GLU A 218 -19.24 -7.56 15.80
C GLU A 218 -19.64 -6.09 15.79
N ILE A 219 -18.65 -5.23 15.96
CA ILE A 219 -18.76 -3.78 15.80
C ILE A 219 -18.51 -3.47 14.34
N ASP A 220 -19.42 -2.73 13.73
CA ASP A 220 -19.25 -2.27 12.35
C ASP A 220 -18.13 -1.22 12.27
N ASN A 221 -17.02 -1.59 11.64
CA ASN A 221 -15.93 -0.68 11.26
C ASN A 221 -15.69 -0.69 9.75
N SER A 222 -16.74 -1.00 8.98
CA SER A 222 -16.73 -0.90 7.53
C SER A 222 -16.68 0.55 7.07
N TYR A 223 -16.19 0.77 5.85
CA TYR A 223 -16.21 2.06 5.18
C TYR A 223 -16.43 1.86 3.68
N ARG A 224 -16.86 2.93 3.00
CA ARG A 224 -17.17 2.91 1.57
C ARG A 224 -16.42 4.02 0.85
N ILE A 225 -16.20 3.80 -0.44
CA ILE A 225 -15.69 4.80 -1.36
C ILE A 225 -16.87 5.35 -2.14
N ASN A 226 -17.20 6.62 -1.92
CA ASN A 226 -18.19 7.32 -2.71
C ASN A 226 -17.55 7.90 -3.99
N PRO A 227 -18.34 8.30 -5.00
CA PRO A 227 -17.78 8.92 -6.19
C PRO A 227 -16.85 10.10 -5.87
N GLU A 228 -17.22 10.99 -4.93
CA GLU A 228 -16.44 12.16 -4.52
C GLU A 228 -15.09 11.84 -3.86
N ASP A 229 -14.88 10.60 -3.43
CA ASP A 229 -13.61 10.15 -2.85
C ASP A 229 -12.56 9.83 -3.93
N LEU A 230 -12.95 9.89 -5.20
CA LEU A 230 -12.08 9.70 -6.35
C LEU A 230 -12.15 10.90 -7.31
N PRO A 231 -11.10 11.13 -8.12
CA PRO A 231 -11.08 12.19 -9.12
C PRO A 231 -12.28 12.15 -10.06
N SER A 232 -12.75 13.31 -10.49
CA SER A 232 -13.72 13.34 -11.58
C SER A 232 -13.08 12.92 -12.90
N PRO A 233 -13.83 12.43 -13.90
CA PRO A 233 -13.28 12.17 -15.22
C PRO A 233 -12.60 13.40 -15.84
N GLN A 234 -13.16 14.59 -15.64
CA GLN A 234 -12.56 15.83 -16.14
C GLN A 234 -11.23 16.14 -15.46
N GLU A 235 -11.10 15.85 -14.16
CA GLU A 235 -9.85 16.01 -13.43
C GLU A 235 -8.78 15.06 -13.97
N LEU A 236 -9.11 13.78 -14.20
CA LEU A 236 -8.18 12.84 -14.85
C LEU A 236 -7.75 13.34 -16.23
N ILE A 237 -8.70 13.82 -17.03
CA ILE A 237 -8.41 14.33 -18.38
C ILE A 237 -7.43 15.52 -18.34
N ASN A 238 -7.67 16.47 -17.43
CA ASN A 238 -6.83 17.66 -17.22
C ASN A 238 -5.41 17.31 -16.77
N HIS A 239 -5.24 16.17 -16.11
CA HIS A 239 -3.95 15.62 -15.68
C HIS A 239 -3.36 14.62 -16.67
N GLU A 240 -3.85 14.61 -17.92
CA GLU A 240 -3.36 13.73 -18.99
C GLU A 240 -3.52 12.24 -18.70
N ILE A 241 -4.30 11.86 -17.68
CA ILE A 241 -4.63 10.47 -17.38
C ILE A 241 -5.69 10.01 -18.38
N ARG A 242 -5.42 8.91 -19.06
CA ARG A 242 -6.28 8.33 -20.11
C ARG A 242 -6.68 6.89 -19.85
N LYS A 243 -6.07 6.27 -18.83
CA LYS A 243 -6.26 4.86 -18.48
C LYS A 243 -6.40 4.73 -16.96
N VAL A 244 -7.31 3.87 -16.52
CA VAL A 244 -7.45 3.42 -15.14
C VAL A 244 -7.20 1.93 -15.09
N VAL A 245 -6.21 1.53 -14.30
CA VAL A 245 -5.86 0.13 -14.04
C VAL A 245 -6.34 -0.23 -12.64
N ILE A 246 -7.26 -1.19 -12.55
CA ILE A 246 -7.78 -1.70 -11.28
C ILE A 246 -7.17 -3.06 -11.01
N ILE A 247 -6.53 -3.23 -9.86
CA ILE A 247 -5.85 -4.45 -9.47
C ILE A 247 -6.56 -5.02 -8.25
N THR A 248 -7.11 -6.22 -8.37
CA THR A 248 -7.85 -6.90 -7.29
C THR A 248 -7.17 -8.21 -6.89
N GLU A 249 -7.60 -8.80 -5.77
CA GLU A 249 -7.30 -10.20 -5.51
C GLU A 249 -8.05 -11.09 -6.52
N GLY A 250 -7.34 -12.01 -7.16
CA GLY A 250 -7.95 -12.93 -8.10
C GLY A 250 -6.92 -13.61 -8.98
N ASN A 251 -7.30 -14.70 -9.63
CA ASN A 251 -6.44 -15.28 -10.65
C ASN A 251 -6.52 -14.44 -11.93
N SER A 252 -5.41 -14.36 -12.67
CA SER A 252 -5.34 -13.64 -13.94
C SER A 252 -6.20 -14.26 -15.06
N LYS A 253 -6.76 -15.46 -14.82
CA LYS A 253 -7.51 -16.25 -15.81
C LYS A 253 -9.02 -16.15 -15.66
N ASP A 254 -9.53 -15.96 -14.44
CA ASP A 254 -10.97 -15.80 -14.23
C ASP A 254 -11.24 -14.31 -14.04
N TRP A 255 -11.60 -13.63 -15.13
CA TRP A 255 -12.19 -12.28 -15.15
C TRP A 255 -13.58 -12.28 -14.50
N VAL A 256 -13.76 -13.01 -13.40
CA VAL A 256 -15.06 -13.33 -12.84
C VAL A 256 -15.55 -12.15 -12.01
N SER A 257 -16.41 -11.41 -12.70
CA SER A 257 -17.67 -10.87 -12.22
C SER A 257 -17.61 -9.83 -11.10
N TYR A 258 -17.57 -8.56 -11.52
CA TYR A 258 -18.41 -7.39 -11.13
C TYR A 258 -18.97 -7.20 -9.70
N SER A 259 -19.02 -8.18 -8.81
CA SER A 259 -19.73 -8.10 -7.53
C SER A 259 -18.86 -7.69 -6.34
N GLN A 260 -17.55 -7.50 -6.50
CA GLN A 260 -16.64 -7.20 -5.37
C GLN A 260 -16.20 -5.74 -5.27
N VAL A 261 -16.69 -4.87 -6.16
CA VAL A 261 -16.34 -3.44 -6.13
C VAL A 261 -17.60 -2.59 -6.32
N VAL A 262 -18.61 -2.89 -5.51
CA VAL A 262 -19.95 -2.27 -5.65
C VAL A 262 -19.87 -0.75 -5.47
N ASP A 263 -19.01 -0.29 -4.56
CA ASP A 263 -18.87 1.13 -4.23
C ASP A 263 -18.10 1.94 -5.28
N LEU A 264 -17.15 1.35 -6.03
CA LEU A 264 -16.46 2.06 -7.13
C LEU A 264 -17.25 2.06 -8.45
N GLY A 265 -18.34 1.28 -8.55
CA GLY A 265 -19.06 1.03 -9.79
C GLY A 265 -19.53 2.29 -10.51
N GLU A 266 -20.07 3.25 -9.76
CA GLU A 266 -20.55 4.53 -10.31
C GLU A 266 -19.41 5.34 -10.94
N ARG A 267 -18.30 5.54 -10.20
CA ARG A 267 -17.17 6.32 -10.72
C ARG A 267 -16.49 5.64 -11.91
N ILE A 268 -16.35 4.31 -11.90
CA ILE A 268 -15.79 3.56 -13.04
C ILE A 268 -16.67 3.71 -14.29
N PHE A 269 -18.00 3.67 -14.11
CA PHE A 269 -18.94 3.91 -15.20
C PHE A 269 -18.76 5.30 -15.81
N GLU A 270 -18.59 6.34 -14.97
CA GLU A 270 -18.33 7.70 -15.43
C GLU A 270 -17.01 7.85 -16.19
N TYR A 271 -15.92 7.22 -15.72
CA TYR A 271 -14.64 7.22 -16.44
C TYR A 271 -14.78 6.61 -17.83
N ASN A 272 -15.41 5.44 -17.93
CA ASN A 272 -15.64 4.77 -19.21
C ASN A 272 -16.51 5.64 -20.15
N LYS A 273 -17.56 6.28 -19.62
CA LYS A 273 -18.41 7.20 -20.39
C LYS A 273 -17.64 8.42 -20.92
N ALA A 274 -16.62 8.87 -20.19
CA ALA A 274 -15.73 9.96 -20.59
C ALA A 274 -14.63 9.53 -21.58
N GLY A 275 -14.59 8.26 -21.98
CA GLY A 275 -13.58 7.73 -22.91
C GLY A 275 -12.23 7.40 -22.26
N ILE A 276 -12.19 7.28 -20.93
CA ILE A 276 -11.01 6.81 -20.20
C ILE A 276 -11.00 5.29 -20.25
N GLU A 277 -9.90 4.70 -20.70
CA GLU A 277 -9.73 3.25 -20.81
C GLU A 277 -9.74 2.60 -19.42
N ILE A 278 -10.52 1.53 -19.22
CA ILE A 278 -10.55 0.78 -17.97
C ILE A 278 -9.98 -0.61 -18.19
N GLN A 279 -8.90 -0.93 -17.49
CA GLN A 279 -8.32 -2.27 -17.45
C GLN A 279 -8.41 -2.83 -16.04
N ARG A 280 -8.60 -4.15 -15.93
CA ARG A 280 -8.71 -4.85 -14.65
C ARG A 280 -7.78 -6.04 -14.64
N PHE A 281 -7.09 -6.27 -13.54
CA PHE A 281 -6.17 -7.40 -13.37
C PHE A 281 -6.38 -8.05 -12.01
N GLY A 282 -6.45 -9.39 -12.01
CA GLY A 282 -6.39 -10.19 -10.79
C GLY A 282 -4.94 -10.59 -10.50
N ILE A 283 -4.50 -10.33 -9.28
CA ILE A 283 -3.25 -10.88 -8.74
C ILE A 283 -3.60 -11.82 -7.59
N GLU A 284 -3.04 -13.02 -7.60
CA GLU A 284 -3.31 -14.07 -6.61
C GLU A 284 -2.25 -14.00 -5.50
N PRO A 285 -2.58 -13.53 -4.28
CA PRO A 285 -1.60 -13.44 -3.19
C PRO A 285 -1.21 -14.82 -2.67
N TRP A 286 -2.13 -15.78 -2.73
CA TRP A 286 -1.93 -17.13 -2.23
C TRP A 286 -2.15 -18.10 -3.37
N PRO A 287 -1.09 -18.71 -3.94
CA PRO A 287 -1.29 -19.70 -4.99
C PRO A 287 -2.20 -20.79 -4.45
N LYS A 288 -3.27 -21.14 -5.18
CA LYS A 288 -4.07 -22.34 -4.94
C LYS A 288 -3.14 -23.55 -4.86
N SER A 289 -2.68 -23.90 -3.65
CA SER A 289 -2.20 -25.26 -3.46
C SER A 289 -3.42 -26.16 -3.57
N GLU A 290 -3.23 -27.37 -4.06
CA GLU A 290 -4.30 -28.37 -4.11
C GLU A 290 -4.87 -28.73 -2.72
N ASN A 291 -4.40 -28.13 -1.60
CA ASN A 291 -4.85 -28.42 -0.25
C ASN A 291 -4.74 -27.24 0.76
N PHE A 292 -4.76 -25.97 0.35
CA PHE A 292 -4.77 -24.83 1.30
C PHE A 292 -6.18 -24.62 1.86
N LEU A 293 -6.65 -25.59 2.66
CA LEU A 293 -7.70 -25.34 3.64
C LEU A 293 -7.08 -24.48 4.74
N PHE A 294 -7.19 -23.16 4.61
CA PHE A 294 -7.11 -22.34 5.82
C PHE A 294 -8.18 -22.87 6.78
N PRO A 295 -7.84 -23.16 8.05
CA PRO A 295 -8.84 -23.36 9.09
C PRO A 295 -9.40 -21.97 9.46
N PHE A 296 -10.02 -21.28 8.51
CA PHE A 296 -10.93 -20.21 8.88
C PHE A 296 -12.22 -20.87 9.36
N PRO A 297 -12.78 -20.48 10.51
CA PRO A 297 -14.04 -20.99 11.01
C PRO A 297 -15.20 -20.35 10.24
N TRP A 298 -15.25 -20.55 8.93
CA TRP A 298 -16.45 -20.32 8.15
C TRP A 298 -17.11 -21.68 8.02
N GLY A 299 -18.01 -21.95 8.97
CA GLY A 299 -18.97 -23.02 8.78
C GLY A 299 -19.68 -22.78 7.45
N SER A 300 -19.54 -23.75 6.55
CA SER A 300 -20.53 -23.96 5.51
C SER A 300 -21.87 -24.11 6.21
N ALA A 301 -22.65 -23.03 6.26
CA ALA A 301 -24.08 -23.15 6.45
C ALA A 301 -24.57 -23.97 5.27
N GLY A 302 -24.80 -25.26 5.52
CA GLY A 302 -25.30 -26.21 4.56
C GLY A 302 -26.56 -25.65 3.89
N LYS A 303 -26.60 -25.79 2.56
CA LYS A 303 -27.87 -26.00 1.87
C LYS A 303 -28.22 -27.47 1.98
#